data_AF-A0A232FLA4-F1
#
_entry.id   AF-A0A232FLA4-F1
#
_cell.length_a   1.000
_cell.length_b   1.000
_cell.length_c   1.000
_cell.angle_alpha   90.00
_cell.angle_beta   90.00
_cell.angle_gamma   90.00
#
_symmetry.space_group_name_H-M   'P 1'
#
loop_
_entity.id
_entity.type
_entity.pdbx_description
1 polymer ?
#
loop_
_entity_poly.entity_id
_entity_poly.type
_entity_poly.pdbx_seq_one_letter_code
_entity_poly.pdbx_strand_id
1 'polypeptide(L)'
;LKQTEVIKSRESLLKLLTCPERDVNDILTINDKILYVNWQYKDEAVTPAPHTSVVIAAYTTAQARLELYNYLRRLGDRILYYNTDSCIFVSHDVLRMSINLLLPLN
;
A
#
# COMPACT_ATOMS: atom_id res chain seq x y z
N LEU A 1 -5.06 9.14 -7.81
CA LEU A 1 -5.97 10.31 -7.78
C LEU A 1 -6.78 10.35 -9.06
N LYS A 2 -8.09 10.61 -8.98
CA LYS A 2 -8.95 10.74 -10.16
C LYS A 2 -8.61 12.04 -10.90
N GLN A 3 -8.55 11.95 -12.21
CA GLN A 3 -8.28 13.03 -13.14
C GLN A 3 -9.40 13.09 -14.18
N THR A 4 -9.66 14.29 -14.72
CA THR A 4 -10.64 14.47 -15.79
C THR A 4 -9.95 15.15 -16.96
N GLU A 5 -10.08 14.57 -18.15
CA GLU A 5 -9.49 15.08 -19.39
C GLU A 5 -10.57 15.37 -20.43
N VAL A 6 -10.41 16.48 -21.15
CA VAL A 6 -11.31 16.87 -22.26
C VAL A 6 -10.75 16.33 -23.56
N ILE A 7 -11.39 15.33 -24.14
CA ILE A 7 -10.95 14.67 -25.36
C ILE A 7 -11.77 15.17 -26.56
N LYS A 8 -11.05 15.56 -27.62
CA LYS A 8 -11.64 16.10 -28.86
C LYS A 8 -11.30 15.28 -30.11
N SER A 9 -10.46 14.26 -29.99
CA SER A 9 -10.04 13.42 -31.11
C SER A 9 -10.07 11.94 -30.72
N ARG A 10 -10.29 11.09 -31.74
CA ARG A 10 -10.23 9.63 -31.58
C ARG A 10 -8.87 9.16 -31.12
N GLU A 11 -7.80 9.78 -31.62
CA GLU A 11 -6.41 9.42 -31.28
C GLU A 11 -6.12 9.62 -29.79
N SER A 12 -6.54 10.76 -29.22
CA SER A 12 -6.41 11.02 -27.79
C SER A 12 -7.23 10.05 -26.95
N LEU A 13 -8.44 9.71 -27.39
CA LEU A 13 -9.28 8.71 -26.71
C LEU A 13 -8.61 7.33 -26.71
N LEU A 14 -8.15 6.87 -27.87
CA LEU A 14 -7.49 5.57 -28.01
C LEU A 14 -6.22 5.51 -27.17
N LYS A 15 -5.39 6.54 -27.22
CA LYS A 15 -4.17 6.62 -26.41
C LYS A 15 -4.46 6.47 -24.92
N LEU A 16 -5.56 7.04 -24.45
CA LEU A 16 -5.97 6.97 -23.05
C LEU A 16 -6.56 5.60 -22.70
N LEU A 17 -7.40 5.02 -23.56
CA LEU A 17 -7.98 3.68 -23.38
C LEU A 17 -6.96 2.54 -23.44
N THR A 18 -5.89 2.69 -24.24
CA THR A 18 -4.85 1.66 -24.39
C THR A 18 -3.64 1.89 -23.51
N CYS A 19 -3.64 2.92 -22.65
CA CYS A 19 -2.52 3.20 -21.77
C CYS A 19 -2.45 2.14 -20.65
N PRO A 20 -1.37 1.35 -20.54
CA PRO A 20 -1.29 0.28 -19.56
C PRO A 20 -1.23 0.80 -18.13
N GLU A 21 -0.82 2.06 -17.92
CA GLU A 21 -0.65 2.70 -16.61
C GLU A 21 -1.93 3.38 -16.08
N ARG A 22 -2.99 3.47 -16.89
CA ARG A 22 -4.20 4.23 -16.57
C ARG A 22 -5.43 3.35 -16.63
N ASP A 23 -6.34 3.60 -15.69
CA ASP A 23 -7.69 3.05 -15.71
C ASP A 23 -8.67 4.15 -16.04
N VAL A 24 -9.54 3.89 -17.03
CA VAL A 24 -10.66 4.76 -17.38
C VAL A 24 -11.85 4.40 -16.51
N ASN A 25 -12.31 5.38 -15.73
CA ASN A 25 -13.41 5.20 -14.81
C ASN A 25 -14.77 5.51 -15.46
N ASP A 26 -14.82 6.55 -16.29
CA ASP A 26 -16.06 7.02 -16.92
C ASP A 26 -15.78 7.85 -18.18
N ILE A 27 -16.73 7.83 -19.12
CA ILE A 27 -16.69 8.62 -20.36
C ILE A 27 -18.05 9.30 -20.54
N LEU A 28 -18.08 10.62 -20.38
CA LEU A 28 -19.26 11.44 -20.57
C LEU A 28 -19.18 12.16 -21.92
N THR A 29 -20.15 11.90 -22.79
CA THR A 29 -20.31 12.59 -24.07
C THR A 29 -21.01 13.93 -23.84
N ILE A 30 -20.35 15.05 -24.16
CA ILE A 30 -20.95 16.38 -24.03
C ILE A 30 -21.66 16.79 -25.32
N ASN A 31 -21.04 16.47 -26.46
CA ASN A 31 -21.59 16.62 -27.81
C ASN A 31 -20.77 15.77 -28.78
N ASP A 32 -21.07 15.86 -30.08
CA ASP A 32 -20.44 15.07 -31.15
C ASP A 32 -18.92 15.24 -31.28
N LYS A 33 -18.32 16.24 -30.61
CA LYS A 33 -16.90 16.59 -30.73
C LYS A 33 -16.14 16.56 -29.41
N ILE A 34 -16.83 16.42 -28.28
CA ILE A 34 -16.22 16.58 -26.95
C ILE A 34 -16.67 15.45 -26.02
N LEU A 35 -15.66 14.76 -25.47
CA LEU A 35 -15.81 13.78 -24.41
C LEU A 35 -15.11 14.29 -23.15
N TYR A 36 -15.73 14.12 -21.99
CA TYR A 36 -15.06 14.21 -20.70
C TYR A 36 -14.75 12.81 -20.21
N VAL A 37 -13.47 12.50 -20.03
CA VAL A 37 -13.03 11.18 -19.61
C VAL A 37 -12.43 11.28 -18.23
N ASN A 38 -13.02 10.55 -17.28
CA ASN A 38 -12.47 10.39 -15.95
C ASN A 38 -11.54 9.17 -15.93
N TRP A 39 -10.34 9.34 -15.40
CA TRP A 39 -9.34 8.28 -15.33
C TRP A 39 -8.48 8.42 -14.08
N GLN A 40 -7.70 7.39 -13.76
CA GLN A 40 -6.70 7.42 -12.70
C GLN A 40 -5.49 6.55 -13.07
N TYR A 41 -4.33 6.80 -12.46
CA TYR A 41 -3.22 5.84 -12.55
C TYR A 41 -3.59 4.55 -11.84
N LYS A 42 -3.18 3.43 -12.42
CA LYS A 42 -3.19 2.13 -11.73
C LYS A 42 -2.30 2.20 -10.50
N ASP A 43 -2.64 1.44 -9.47
CA ASP A 43 -1.92 1.44 -8.21
C ASP A 43 -0.42 1.12 -8.40
N GLU A 44 -0.07 0.25 -9.35
CA GLU A 44 1.34 -0.08 -9.64
C GLU A 44 2.08 1.03 -10.40
N ALA A 45 1.35 1.93 -11.07
CA ALA A 45 1.90 3.04 -11.84
C ALA A 45 1.89 4.37 -11.06
N VAL A 46 1.39 4.36 -9.82
CA VAL A 46 1.43 5.54 -8.95
C VAL A 46 2.88 5.86 -8.61
N THR A 47 3.33 7.06 -8.99
CA THR A 47 4.64 7.56 -8.58
C THR A 47 4.70 7.60 -7.06
N PRO A 48 5.73 7.00 -6.44
CA PRO A 48 5.91 7.05 -4.99
C PRO A 48 5.94 8.50 -4.51
N ALA A 49 5.56 8.75 -3.26
CA ALA A 49 5.71 10.08 -2.70
C ALA A 49 7.20 10.50 -2.73
N PRO A 50 7.53 11.80 -2.82
CA PRO A 50 8.92 12.25 -2.92
C PRO A 50 9.83 11.78 -1.79
N HIS A 51 9.25 11.42 -0.64
CA HIS A 51 9.92 10.91 0.55
C HIS A 51 9.81 9.39 0.71
N THR A 52 9.23 8.67 -0.25
CA THR A 52 9.18 7.21 -0.25
C THR A 52 10.55 6.66 -0.65
N SER A 53 11.20 5.94 0.26
CA SER A 53 12.46 5.24 -0.01
C SER A 53 12.33 3.77 0.31
N VAL A 54 12.45 2.93 -0.73
CA VAL A 54 12.44 1.47 -0.60
C VAL A 54 13.58 0.99 0.29
N VAL A 55 14.74 1.63 0.21
CA VAL A 55 15.92 1.30 1.04
C VAL A 55 15.64 1.59 2.52
N ILE A 56 15.07 2.76 2.83
CA ILE A 56 14.72 3.11 4.22
C ILE A 56 13.63 2.15 4.74
N ALA A 57 12.60 1.87 3.95
CA ALA A 57 11.53 0.94 4.33
C ALA A 57 12.06 -0.49 4.58
N ALA A 58 12.96 -0.98 3.74
CA ALA A 58 13.60 -2.28 3.92
C ALA A 58 14.47 -2.30 5.19
N TYR A 59 15.25 -1.23 5.43
CA TYR A 59 16.09 -1.10 6.61
C TYR A 59 15.27 -1.07 7.91
N THR A 60 14.22 -0.25 7.99
CA THR A 60 13.36 -0.17 9.18
C THR A 60 12.61 -1.47 9.42
N THR A 61 12.15 -2.15 8.36
CA THR A 61 11.52 -3.48 8.47
C THR A 61 12.50 -4.55 8.95
N ALA A 62 13.76 -4.51 8.50
CA ALA A 62 14.78 -5.45 8.96
C ALA A 62 15.14 -5.23 10.44
N GLN A 63 15.33 -3.97 10.85
CA GLN A 63 15.54 -3.60 12.26
C GLN A 63 14.35 -4.07 13.12
N ALA A 64 13.14 -3.87 12.61
CA ALA A 64 11.94 -4.29 13.30
C ALA A 64 11.87 -5.81 13.55
N ARG A 65 12.25 -6.60 12.55
CA ARG A 65 12.30 -8.07 12.67
C ARG A 65 13.36 -8.52 13.69
N LEU A 66 14.50 -7.83 13.78
CA LEU A 66 15.52 -8.15 14.78
C LEU A 66 14.98 -7.99 16.20
N GLU A 67 14.27 -6.89 16.47
CA GLU A 67 13.62 -6.69 17.77
C GLU A 67 12.53 -7.72 18.03
N LEU A 68 11.66 -7.97 17.04
CA LEU A 68 10.65 -9.03 17.14
C LEU A 68 11.29 -10.37 17.52
N TYR A 69 12.40 -10.77 16.89
CA TYR A 69 13.09 -12.01 17.22
C TYR A 69 13.62 -12.07 18.65
N ASN A 70 13.98 -10.93 19.26
CA ASN A 70 14.31 -10.88 20.69
C ASN A 70 13.10 -11.26 21.56
N TYR A 71 11.90 -10.75 21.23
CA TYR A 71 10.66 -11.13 21.92
C TYR A 71 10.29 -12.60 21.67
N LEU A 72 10.33 -13.05 20.42
CA LEU A 72 9.98 -14.43 20.09
C LEU A 72 10.90 -15.43 20.80
N ARG A 73 12.20 -15.14 20.89
CA ARG A 73 13.16 -15.99 21.61
C ARG A 73 12.81 -16.13 23.09
N ARG A 74 12.30 -15.08 23.73
CA ARG A 74 11.88 -15.08 25.15
C ARG A 74 10.55 -15.78 25.37
N LEU A 75 9.64 -15.71 24.40
CA LEU A 75 8.33 -16.34 24.48
C LEU A 75 8.39 -17.84 24.20
N GLY A 76 9.27 -18.27 23.28
CA GLY A 76 9.48 -19.68 22.94
C GLY A 76 8.20 -20.34 22.41
N ASP A 77 7.94 -21.56 22.85
CA ASP A 77 6.81 -22.40 22.38
C ASP A 77 5.43 -21.83 22.74
N ARG A 78 5.37 -20.74 23.51
CA ARG A 78 4.12 -20.06 23.86
C ARG A 78 3.54 -19.26 22.71
N ILE A 79 4.29 -19.03 21.63
CA ILE A 79 3.87 -18.19 20.50
C ILE A 79 2.91 -18.97 19.60
N LEU A 80 1.82 -18.31 19.22
CA LEU A 80 0.81 -18.86 18.30
C LEU A 80 0.84 -18.17 16.94
N TYR A 81 1.19 -16.89 16.91
CA TYR A 81 1.25 -16.08 15.69
C TYR A 81 2.13 -14.84 15.89
N TYR A 82 2.74 -14.32 14.84
CA TYR A 82 3.42 -13.02 14.85
C TYR A 82 3.36 -12.32 13.49
N ASN A 83 3.40 -10.99 13.52
CA ASN A 83 3.55 -10.10 12.36
C ASN A 83 4.68 -9.07 12.65
N THR A 84 4.92 -8.12 11.74
CA THR A 84 5.99 -7.11 11.79
C THR A 84 6.21 -6.47 13.17
N ASP A 85 5.15 -6.18 13.91
CA ASP A 85 5.18 -5.39 15.14
C ASP A 85 4.38 -6.01 16.31
N SER A 86 3.91 -7.26 16.15
CA SER A 86 2.98 -7.87 17.09
C SER A 86 3.13 -9.39 17.18
N CYS A 87 2.78 -9.97 18.32
CA CYS A 87 2.73 -11.41 18.52
C CYS A 87 1.58 -11.82 19.45
N ILE A 88 1.04 -13.02 19.21
CA ILE A 88 0.01 -13.67 20.02
C ILE A 88 0.66 -14.87 20.71
N PHE A 89 0.46 -15.00 22.02
CA PHE A 89 1.09 -16.05 22.83
C PHE A 89 0.23 -16.47 24.03
N VAL A 90 0.52 -17.65 24.58
CA VAL A 90 -0.13 -18.18 25.79
C VAL A 90 0.61 -17.73 27.04
N SER A 91 -0.11 -17.22 28.03
CA SER A 91 0.42 -16.85 29.34
C SER A 91 -0.56 -17.29 30.43
N HIS A 92 -0.10 -18.17 31.33
CA HIS A 92 -0.94 -18.72 32.42
C HIS A 92 -2.28 -19.28 31.90
N ASP A 93 -2.21 -20.09 30.85
CA ASP A 93 -3.37 -20.69 30.15
C ASP A 93 -4.36 -19.69 29.54
N VAL A 94 -3.97 -18.42 29.44
CA VAL A 94 -4.76 -17.36 28.80
C VAL A 94 -4.05 -16.85 27.55
N LEU A 95 -4.83 -16.65 26.48
CA LEU A 95 -4.34 -16.02 25.25
C LEU A 95 -4.05 -14.53 25.48
N ARG A 96 -2.85 -14.09 25.09
CA ARG A 96 -2.42 -12.69 25.14
C ARG A 96 -1.88 -12.24 23.80
N MET A 97 -1.99 -10.94 23.56
CA MET A 97 -1.44 -10.26 22.38
C MET A 97 -0.57 -9.10 22.83
N SER A 98 0.63 -9.01 22.28
CA SER A 98 1.50 -7.84 22.37
C SER A 98 1.48 -7.11 21.03
N ILE A 99 1.21 -5.80 21.08
CA ILE A 99 1.10 -4.90 19.92
C ILE A 99 2.16 -3.80 20.08
N ASN A 100 2.70 -3.30 18.96
CA ASN A 100 3.71 -2.25 18.92
C ASN A 100 5.03 -2.64 19.61
N LEU A 101 5.60 -3.79 19.24
CA LEU A 101 6.94 -4.22 19.68
C LEU A 101 8.08 -3.30 19.19
N LEU A 102 7.75 -2.19 18.52
CA LEU A 102 8.66 -1.29 17.80
C LEU A 102 8.56 0.19 18.18
N LEU A 103 7.70 0.56 19.13
CA LEU A 103 7.69 1.94 19.60
C LEU A 103 8.79 2.10 20.67
N PRO A 104 9.65 3.13 20.56
CA PRO A 104 10.53 3.48 21.67
C PRO A 104 9.66 3.86 22.87
N LEU A 105 9.98 3.29 24.03
CA LEU A 105 9.48 3.77 25.31
C LEU A 105 10.03 5.20 25.48
N ASN A 106 9.16 6.21 25.32
CA ASN A 106 9.39 7.52 25.90
C ASN A 106 9.14 7.45 27.41
#